data_AF-A0A923ZXW7-F1
#
_entry.id   AF-A0A923ZXW7-F1
#
_cell.length_a   1.000
_cell.length_b   1.000
_cell.length_c   1.000
_cell.angle_alpha   90.00
_cell.angle_beta   90.00
_cell.angle_gamma   90.00
#
_symmetry.space_group_name_H-M   'P 1'
#
loop_
_entity.id
_entity.type
_entity.pdbx_description
1 polymer ?
#
loop_
_entity_poly.entity_id
_entity_poly.type
_entity_poly.pdbx_seq_one_letter_code
_entity_poly.pdbx_strand_id
1 'polypeptide(L)'
;MYKKTHSIIVLTLASLVAQAQTYSGGAGTVANPYLIANKTDLKYLSEHANQWTYHYKQTANINFTTTDFATGGAFYNTGLGFRPIGKYDTLFRGTYNGNHFVINSLIINRPNADYVALFGNANYATLPIRL
;
A
#
# COMPACT_ATOMS: atom_id res chain seq x y z
N MET A 1 -17.37 61.26 -4.78
CA MET A 1 -18.31 60.20 -4.34
C MET A 1 -18.15 58.99 -5.24
N TYR A 2 -17.56 57.90 -4.73
CA TYR A 2 -17.85 56.49 -5.07
C TYR A 2 -16.94 55.61 -4.20
N LYS A 3 -17.52 54.91 -3.21
CA LYS A 3 -16.81 53.91 -2.38
C LYS A 3 -16.93 52.58 -3.13
N LYS A 4 -15.80 52.00 -3.55
CA LYS A 4 -15.75 50.68 -4.20
C LYS A 4 -16.09 49.59 -3.16
N THR A 5 -17.28 49.04 -3.23
CA THR A 5 -17.70 47.88 -2.44
C THR A 5 -16.86 46.67 -2.86
N HIS A 6 -16.02 46.16 -1.96
CA HIS A 6 -15.28 44.91 -2.19
C HIS A 6 -16.19 43.75 -1.82
N SER A 7 -16.58 42.95 -2.82
CA SER A 7 -17.30 41.70 -2.61
C SER A 7 -16.34 40.68 -2.01
N ILE A 8 -16.59 40.27 -0.76
CA ILE A 8 -15.89 39.15 -0.13
C ILE A 8 -16.72 37.90 -0.46
N ILE A 9 -16.27 37.13 -1.45
CA ILE A 9 -16.75 35.77 -1.67
C ILE A 9 -16.05 34.89 -0.64
N VAL A 10 -16.76 34.55 0.44
CA VAL A 10 -16.31 33.54 1.40
C VAL A 10 -16.47 32.18 0.72
N LEU A 11 -15.42 31.72 0.04
CA LEU A 11 -15.33 30.34 -0.43
C LEU A 11 -15.11 29.46 0.80
N THR A 12 -16.13 28.73 1.21
CA THR A 12 -16.07 27.81 2.34
C THR A 12 -14.97 26.77 2.10
N LEU A 13 -14.00 26.72 3.02
CA LEU A 13 -12.95 25.72 3.07
C LEU A 13 -13.62 24.34 3.22
N ALA A 14 -13.63 23.53 2.17
CA ALA A 14 -13.80 22.09 2.37
C ALA A 14 -12.57 21.64 3.14
N SER A 15 -12.71 21.48 4.45
CA SER A 15 -11.71 20.79 5.26
C SER A 15 -11.66 19.34 4.76
N LEU A 16 -10.82 19.09 3.75
CA LEU A 16 -10.31 17.76 3.55
C LEU A 16 -9.59 17.42 4.86
N VAL A 17 -10.17 16.53 5.64
CA VAL A 17 -9.37 15.72 6.54
C VAL A 17 -8.48 14.91 5.62
N ALA A 18 -7.32 15.46 5.24
CA ALA A 18 -6.25 14.68 4.69
C ALA A 18 -5.90 13.69 5.79
N GLN A 19 -6.44 12.47 5.69
CA GLN A 19 -5.93 11.36 6.47
C GLN A 19 -4.42 11.38 6.23
N ALA A 20 -3.64 11.54 7.30
CA ALA A 20 -2.19 11.59 7.21
C ALA A 20 -1.77 10.41 6.33
N GLN A 21 -1.28 10.74 5.13
CA GLN A 21 -1.02 9.77 4.08
C GLN A 21 0.05 8.80 4.63
N THR A 22 -0.32 7.53 4.78
CA THR A 22 0.54 6.51 5.42
C THR A 22 1.60 5.94 4.49
N TYR A 23 1.46 6.21 3.19
CA TYR A 23 2.40 5.82 2.15
C TYR A 23 3.37 6.96 1.79
N SER A 24 4.50 6.64 1.17
CA SER A 24 5.52 7.59 0.70
C SER A 24 5.07 8.61 -0.35
N GLY A 25 3.81 8.61 -0.78
CA GLY A 25 3.26 9.55 -1.75
C GLY A 25 1.89 9.11 -2.28
N GLY A 26 1.22 10.04 -2.97
CA GLY A 26 0.06 9.74 -3.81
C GLY A 26 -1.30 9.73 -3.10
N ALA A 27 -2.37 9.67 -3.90
CA ALA A 27 -3.75 9.76 -3.42
C ALA A 27 -4.56 8.47 -3.64
N GLY A 28 -3.91 7.39 -4.06
CA GLY A 28 -4.56 6.09 -4.31
C GLY A 28 -5.45 6.04 -5.55
N THR A 29 -5.46 7.08 -6.40
CA THR A 29 -6.24 7.13 -7.65
C THR A 29 -5.43 6.59 -8.82
N VAL A 30 -6.07 6.28 -9.97
CA VAL A 30 -5.36 5.84 -11.18
C VAL A 30 -4.30 6.86 -11.64
N ALA A 31 -4.64 8.15 -11.61
CA ALA A 31 -3.75 9.24 -12.04
C ALA A 31 -2.69 9.58 -11.00
N ASN A 32 -2.93 9.28 -9.72
CA ASN A 32 -2.04 9.56 -8.62
C ASN A 32 -2.02 8.39 -7.62
N PRO A 33 -1.40 7.25 -7.98
CA PRO A 33 -1.41 6.04 -7.16
C PRO A 33 -0.59 6.25 -5.89
N TYR A 34 -0.91 5.50 -4.83
CA TYR A 34 -0.07 5.46 -3.64
C TYR A 34 1.32 4.90 -3.96
N LEU A 35 2.35 5.55 -3.44
CA LEU A 35 3.74 5.19 -3.71
C LEU A 35 4.27 4.22 -2.66
N ILE A 36 4.75 3.06 -3.11
CA ILE A 36 5.34 2.02 -2.28
C ILE A 36 6.85 2.09 -2.45
N ALA A 37 7.51 2.86 -1.57
CA ALA A 37 8.95 3.13 -1.66
C ALA A 37 9.78 2.29 -0.69
N ASN A 38 9.16 1.73 0.35
CA ASN A 38 9.88 1.02 1.41
C ASN A 38 9.05 -0.11 2.04
N LYS A 39 9.68 -0.85 2.96
CA LYS A 39 9.05 -1.97 3.68
C LYS A 39 7.83 -1.53 4.48
N THR A 40 7.86 -0.34 5.07
CA THR A 40 6.78 0.20 5.91
C THR A 40 5.53 0.46 5.07
N ASP A 41 5.68 1.05 3.88
CA ASP A 41 4.57 1.24 2.94
C ASP A 41 3.93 -0.11 2.57
N LEU A 42 4.77 -1.09 2.20
CA LEU A 42 4.31 -2.42 1.81
C LEU A 42 3.64 -3.16 2.98
N LYS A 43 4.18 -3.02 4.20
CA LYS A 43 3.59 -3.55 5.43
C LYS A 43 2.22 -2.92 5.67
N TYR A 44 2.11 -1.60 5.58
CA TYR A 44 0.86 -0.89 5.78
C TYR A 44 -0.22 -1.41 4.82
N LEU A 45 0.12 -1.55 3.54
CA LEU A 45 -0.78 -2.16 2.55
C LEU A 45 -1.23 -3.57 2.97
N SER A 46 -0.31 -4.42 3.44
CA SER A 46 -0.65 -5.79 3.86
C SER A 46 -1.58 -5.90 5.07
N GLU A 47 -1.64 -4.87 5.91
CA GLU A 47 -2.35 -4.93 7.19
C GLU A 47 -3.70 -4.21 7.18
N HIS A 48 -4.00 -3.45 6.12
CA HIS A 48 -5.18 -2.58 6.04
C HIS A 48 -6.06 -2.98 4.85
N ALA A 49 -7.02 -3.89 5.10
CA ALA A 49 -7.89 -4.40 4.03
C ALA A 49 -8.78 -3.33 3.37
N ASN A 50 -9.10 -2.24 4.08
CA ASN A 50 -9.81 -1.08 3.52
C ASN A 50 -8.98 -0.30 2.48
N GLN A 51 -7.70 -0.65 2.31
CA GLN A 51 -6.82 -0.08 1.29
C GLN A 51 -6.86 -0.89 -0.02
N TRP A 52 -7.37 -2.12 -0.01
CA TRP A 52 -7.22 -3.08 -1.10
C TRP A 52 -8.08 -2.81 -2.34
N THR A 53 -8.63 -1.61 -2.48
CA THR A 53 -9.36 -1.13 -3.67
C THR A 53 -8.63 0.00 -4.39
N TYR A 54 -7.54 0.55 -3.83
CA TYR A 54 -6.80 1.67 -4.40
C TYR A 54 -5.72 1.24 -5.42
N HIS A 55 -5.09 2.23 -6.03
CA HIS A 55 -4.01 2.06 -7.00
C HIS A 55 -2.65 2.33 -6.36
N TYR A 56 -1.67 1.47 -6.66
CA TYR A 56 -0.33 1.49 -6.10
C TYR A 56 0.74 1.47 -7.18
N LYS A 57 1.85 2.16 -6.92
CA LYS A 57 3.05 2.12 -7.75
C LYS A 57 4.29 1.98 -6.86
N GLN A 58 5.11 0.98 -7.12
CA GLN A 58 6.41 0.83 -6.46
C GLN A 58 7.41 1.85 -7.03
N THR A 59 8.22 2.46 -6.15
CA THR A 59 9.15 3.53 -6.54
C THR A 59 10.61 3.25 -6.17
N ALA A 60 10.88 2.13 -5.50
CA ALA A 60 12.22 1.66 -5.19
C ALA A 60 12.24 0.14 -4.98
N ASN A 61 13.43 -0.47 -5.02
CA ASN A 61 13.60 -1.86 -4.59
C ASN A 61 13.32 -2.00 -3.10
N ILE A 62 12.61 -3.06 -2.71
CA ILE A 62 12.31 -3.37 -1.31
C ILE A 62 13.08 -4.62 -0.93
N ASN A 63 14.15 -4.44 -0.14
CA ASN A 63 15.07 -5.52 0.21
C ASN A 63 14.90 -5.92 1.67
N PHE A 64 14.34 -7.10 1.92
CA PHE A 64 14.23 -7.66 3.25
C PHE A 64 15.52 -8.34 3.72
N THR A 65 15.70 -8.40 5.04
CA THR A 65 16.79 -9.11 5.71
C THR A 65 16.21 -10.10 6.71
N THR A 66 17.02 -11.07 7.14
CA THR A 66 16.60 -12.05 8.16
C THR A 66 16.17 -11.41 9.48
N THR A 67 16.75 -10.25 9.83
CA THR A 67 16.38 -9.47 11.03
C THR A 67 14.97 -8.90 10.97
N ASP A 68 14.42 -8.63 9.79
CA ASP A 68 13.03 -8.18 9.65
C ASP A 68 12.04 -9.25 10.17
N PHE A 69 12.44 -10.52 10.05
CA PHE A 69 11.63 -11.70 10.36
C PHE A 69 12.10 -12.45 11.63
N ALA A 70 13.09 -11.94 12.35
CA ALA A 70 13.52 -12.50 13.63
C ALA A 70 12.56 -12.06 14.76
N THR A 71 12.61 -12.72 15.93
CA THR A 71 11.84 -12.29 17.11
C THR A 71 12.10 -10.81 17.42
N GLY A 72 11.03 -10.01 17.48
CA GLY A 72 11.11 -8.55 17.67
C GLY A 72 11.25 -7.74 16.36
N GLY A 73 11.48 -8.39 15.22
CA GLY A 73 11.46 -7.78 13.90
C GLY A 73 10.05 -7.36 13.46
N ALA A 74 9.98 -6.29 12.65
CA ALA A 74 8.71 -5.69 12.23
C ALA A 74 7.81 -6.64 11.42
N PHE A 75 8.37 -7.72 10.87
CA PHE A 75 7.66 -8.69 10.03
C PHE A 75 7.63 -10.08 10.65
N TYR A 76 8.03 -10.26 11.92
CA TYR A 76 8.09 -11.55 12.58
C TYR A 76 6.76 -12.31 12.51
N ASN A 77 5.66 -11.62 12.84
CA ASN A 77 4.29 -12.16 12.88
C ASN A 77 4.25 -13.58 13.48
N THR A 78 4.77 -13.73 14.71
CA THR A 78 4.85 -15.02 15.42
C THR A 78 5.55 -16.13 14.62
N GLY A 79 6.58 -15.78 13.85
CA GLY A 79 7.31 -16.69 12.98
C GLY A 79 6.67 -16.93 11.60
N LEU A 80 5.54 -16.28 11.30
CA LEU A 80 4.82 -16.44 10.03
C LEU A 80 5.32 -15.51 8.92
N GLY A 81 6.16 -14.53 9.24
CA GLY A 81 6.70 -13.60 8.26
C GLY A 81 5.66 -12.62 7.71
N PHE A 82 5.91 -12.07 6.52
CA PHE A 82 5.08 -11.04 5.89
C PHE A 82 3.62 -11.50 5.72
N ARG A 83 2.64 -10.64 5.99
CA ARG A 83 1.20 -10.94 5.83
C ARG A 83 0.78 -10.79 4.36
N PRO A 84 0.15 -11.78 3.72
CA PRO A 84 -0.35 -11.64 2.35
C PRO A 84 -1.31 -10.46 2.19
N ILE A 85 -1.25 -9.81 1.03
CA ILE A 85 -2.21 -8.78 0.61
C ILE A 85 -3.39 -9.51 -0.03
N GLY A 86 -4.58 -9.41 0.55
CA GLY A 86 -5.70 -10.26 0.17
C GLY A 86 -5.70 -11.62 0.88
N LYS A 87 -6.89 -12.15 1.14
CA LYS A 87 -7.17 -13.48 1.69
C LYS A 87 -8.51 -13.99 1.15
N TYR A 88 -8.85 -15.25 1.43
CA TYR A 88 -10.03 -15.94 0.87
C TYR A 88 -11.35 -15.15 1.00
N ASP A 89 -11.62 -14.58 2.17
CA ASP A 89 -12.83 -13.79 2.47
C ASP A 89 -12.71 -12.30 2.10
N THR A 90 -11.52 -11.81 1.78
CA THR A 90 -11.28 -10.40 1.48
C THR A 90 -10.19 -10.25 0.43
N LEU A 91 -10.62 -10.06 -0.82
CA LEU A 91 -9.74 -10.04 -1.99
C LEU A 91 -9.00 -8.71 -2.13
N PHE A 92 -7.80 -8.75 -2.72
CA PHE A 92 -7.20 -7.55 -3.29
C PHE A 92 -7.87 -7.23 -4.63
N ARG A 93 -8.50 -6.04 -4.71
CA ARG A 93 -9.26 -5.54 -5.87
C ARG A 93 -8.65 -4.28 -6.50
N GLY A 94 -7.58 -3.76 -5.90
CA GLY A 94 -6.82 -2.63 -6.39
C GLY A 94 -5.83 -3.02 -7.48
N THR A 95 -4.98 -2.08 -7.86
CA THR A 95 -3.89 -2.34 -8.83
C THR A 95 -2.54 -2.11 -8.19
N TYR A 96 -1.57 -2.98 -8.45
CA TYR A 96 -0.19 -2.79 -8.00
C TYR A 96 0.77 -2.79 -9.20
N ASN A 97 1.34 -1.64 -9.51
CA ASN A 97 2.37 -1.51 -10.56
C ASN A 97 3.77 -1.60 -9.92
N GLY A 98 4.48 -2.70 -10.14
CA GLY A 98 5.85 -2.90 -9.65
C GLY A 98 6.89 -1.96 -10.28
N ASN A 99 6.57 -1.31 -11.41
CA ASN A 99 7.42 -0.31 -12.08
C ASN A 99 8.89 -0.77 -12.26
N HIS A 100 9.08 -2.04 -12.59
CA HIS A 100 10.40 -2.71 -12.75
C HIS A 100 11.29 -2.78 -11.51
N PHE A 101 10.79 -2.41 -10.33
CA PHE A 101 11.49 -2.63 -9.07
C PHE A 101 11.17 -4.02 -8.51
N VAL A 102 12.08 -4.53 -7.68
CA VAL A 102 11.99 -5.86 -7.09
C VAL A 102 11.66 -5.81 -5.60
N ILE A 103 11.05 -6.89 -5.11
CA ILE A 103 10.86 -7.15 -3.67
C ILE A 103 11.68 -8.40 -3.35
N ASN A 104 12.83 -8.20 -2.70
CA ASN A 104 13.80 -9.26 -2.47
C ASN A 104 13.71 -9.81 -1.04
N SER A 105 13.99 -11.12 -0.92
CA SER A 105 14.14 -11.81 0.38
C SER A 105 12.88 -11.78 1.26
N LEU A 106 11.70 -11.65 0.67
CA LEU A 106 10.42 -11.68 1.37
C LEU A 106 10.15 -13.09 1.92
N ILE A 107 9.93 -13.23 3.22
CA ILE A 107 9.55 -14.50 3.85
C ILE A 107 8.06 -14.51 4.16
N ILE A 108 7.36 -15.52 3.65
CA ILE A 108 5.96 -15.81 3.96
C ILE A 108 5.89 -17.29 4.40
N ASN A 109 5.74 -17.53 5.71
CA ASN A 109 5.74 -18.88 6.28
C ASN A 109 4.35 -19.21 6.84
N ARG A 110 3.44 -19.69 5.98
CA ARG A 110 2.08 -20.10 6.35
C ARG A 110 1.78 -21.51 5.84
N PRO A 111 2.37 -22.55 6.46
CA PRO A 111 2.28 -23.92 5.94
C PRO A 111 0.85 -24.50 5.96
N ASN A 112 -0.04 -23.94 6.77
CA ASN A 112 -1.42 -24.41 6.95
C ASN A 112 -2.46 -23.51 6.23
N ALA A 113 -2.02 -22.61 5.34
CA ALA A 113 -2.91 -21.71 4.62
C ALA A 113 -2.86 -21.99 3.12
N ASP A 114 -4.00 -21.87 2.45
CA ASP A 114 -4.07 -21.87 1.00
C ASP A 114 -3.77 -20.47 0.43
N TYR A 115 -3.33 -20.43 -0.83
CA TYR A 115 -3.02 -19.21 -1.58
C TYR A 115 -1.98 -18.30 -0.92
N VAL A 116 -0.82 -18.87 -0.59
CA VAL A 116 0.29 -18.17 0.06
C VAL A 116 1.19 -17.54 -1.00
N ALA A 117 0.99 -16.24 -1.25
CA ALA A 117 1.85 -15.40 -2.07
C ALA A 117 1.84 -13.95 -1.55
N LEU A 118 2.61 -13.05 -2.16
CA LEU A 118 2.56 -11.62 -1.84
C LEU A 118 1.11 -11.09 -1.93
N PHE A 119 0.38 -11.54 -2.96
CA PHE A 119 -1.06 -11.35 -3.09
C PHE A 119 -1.76 -12.69 -2.89
N GLY A 120 -2.46 -12.84 -1.77
CA GLY A 120 -3.07 -14.11 -1.38
C GLY A 120 -4.31 -14.47 -2.20
N ASN A 121 -5.07 -13.51 -2.68
CA ASN A 121 -6.10 -13.75 -3.71
C ASN A 121 -6.40 -12.42 -4.41
N ALA A 122 -6.14 -12.37 -5.72
CA ALA A 122 -6.26 -11.17 -6.54
C ALA A 122 -7.12 -11.45 -7.77
N ASN A 123 -8.16 -10.64 -7.98
CA ASN A 123 -8.91 -10.64 -9.23
C ASN A 123 -8.28 -9.61 -10.18
N TYR A 124 -7.78 -10.07 -11.33
CA TYR A 124 -7.22 -9.23 -12.42
C TYR A 124 -6.04 -8.32 -12.04
N ALA A 125 -5.10 -8.81 -11.22
CA ALA A 125 -3.84 -8.11 -11.07
C ALA A 125 -2.97 -8.34 -12.31
N THR A 126 -2.85 -7.33 -13.18
CA THR A 126 -1.83 -7.32 -14.23
C THR A 126 -0.46 -7.17 -13.56
N LEU A 127 0.22 -8.29 -13.31
CA LEU A 127 1.49 -8.32 -12.57
C LEU A 127 2.67 -8.62 -13.52
N PRO A 128 3.37 -7.62 -14.07
CA PRO A 128 4.77 -7.80 -14.45
C PRO A 128 5.63 -7.67 -13.18
N ILE A 129 5.55 -8.64 -12.27
CA ILE A 129 6.50 -8.76 -11.16
C ILE A 129 7.45 -9.89 -11.52
N ARG A 130 8.75 -9.59 -11.61
CA ARG A 130 9.81 -10.61 -11.61
C ARG A 130 10.11 -10.89 -10.14
N LEU A 131 9.72 -12.08 -9.68
CA LEU A 131 10.10 -12.65 -8.39
C LEU A 131 11.53 -13.18 -8.46
#